data_AF-A0A7C2QI07-F1
#
_entry.id   AF-A0A7C2QI07-F1
#
_cell.length_a   1.000
_cell.length_b   1.000
_cell.length_c   1.000
_cell.angle_alpha   90.00
_cell.angle_beta   90.00
_cell.angle_gamma   90.00
#
_symmetry.space_group_name_H-M   'P 1'
#
loop_
_entity.id
_entity.type
_entity.pdbx_description
1 polymer ?
#
loop_
_entity_poly.entity_id
_entity_poly.type
_entity_poly.pdbx_seq_one_letter_code
_entity_poly.pdbx_strand_id
1 'polypeptide(L)'
;METQLPSKVLTALSVVPLVPLLAAWALTEGFNTNPSLPPFFSKILPLLLSLVSAILALFAYNAARDEEPEWGGGLVFKLIEGISLGYILLAAIFVAMILFTYFVKI
;
A
#
# COMPACT_ATOMS: atom_id res chain seq x y z
N MET A 1 -20.68 -26.68 -4.37
CA MET A 1 -20.55 -25.32 -3.78
C MET A 1 -19.87 -24.47 -4.83
N GLU A 2 -20.50 -23.41 -5.30
CA GLU A 2 -19.84 -22.46 -6.19
C GLU A 2 -18.85 -21.62 -5.37
N THR A 3 -17.60 -21.56 -5.83
CA THR A 3 -16.60 -20.67 -5.23
C THR A 3 -16.93 -19.25 -5.68
N GLN A 4 -17.37 -18.41 -4.75
CA GLN A 4 -17.57 -16.99 -5.04
C GLN A 4 -16.19 -16.35 -5.26
N LEU A 5 -16.01 -15.72 -6.42
CA LEU A 5 -14.76 -15.03 -6.76
C LEU A 5 -14.85 -13.56 -6.34
N PRO A 6 -13.71 -12.93 -5.98
CA PRO A 6 -13.63 -11.49 -5.76
C PRO A 6 -14.17 -10.69 -6.96
N SER A 7 -14.78 -9.54 -6.68
CA SER A 7 -15.18 -8.61 -7.72
C SER A 7 -13.95 -8.11 -8.51
N LYS A 8 -14.19 -7.59 -9.72
CA LYS A 8 -13.12 -6.95 -10.51
C LYS A 8 -12.53 -5.74 -9.78
N VAL A 9 -13.36 -5.04 -8.99
CA VAL A 9 -12.94 -3.89 -8.20
C VAL A 9 -12.01 -4.33 -7.08
N LEU A 10 -12.39 -5.35 -6.30
CA LEU A 10 -11.56 -5.93 -5.24
C LEU A 10 -10.25 -6.50 -5.80
N THR A 11 -10.32 -7.18 -6.94
CA THR A 11 -9.13 -7.68 -7.64
C THR A 11 -8.19 -6.54 -8.02
N ALA A 12 -8.70 -5.43 -8.56
CA ALA A 12 -7.87 -4.26 -8.86
C ALA A 12 -7.29 -3.64 -7.58
N LEU A 13 -8.11 -3.47 -6.54
CA LEU A 13 -7.70 -2.93 -5.24
C LEU A 13 -6.66 -3.78 -4.52
N SER A 14 -6.56 -5.08 -4.84
CA SER A 14 -5.51 -5.95 -4.30
C SER A 14 -4.10 -5.67 -4.84
N VAL A 15 -3.98 -4.93 -5.95
CA VAL A 15 -2.70 -4.63 -6.60
C VAL A 15 -2.41 -3.12 -6.62
N VAL A 16 -3.45 -2.29 -6.75
CA VAL A 16 -3.33 -0.83 -6.86
C VAL A 16 -2.49 -0.17 -5.74
N PRO A 17 -2.58 -0.56 -4.45
CA PRO A 17 -1.76 0.02 -3.39
C PRO A 17 -0.24 -0.11 -3.61
N LEU A 18 0.20 -1.09 -4.40
CA LEU A 18 1.62 -1.30 -4.70
C LEU A 18 2.19 -0.18 -5.58
N VAL A 19 1.39 0.36 -6.51
CA VAL A 19 1.84 1.39 -7.47
C VAL A 19 2.41 2.64 -6.79
N PRO A 20 1.70 3.30 -5.84
CA PRO A 20 2.25 4.45 -5.15
C PRO A 20 3.46 4.10 -4.26
N LEU A 21 3.57 2.87 -3.73
CA LEU A 21 4.75 2.45 -2.97
C LEU A 21 5.98 2.32 -3.89
N LEU A 22 5.84 1.68 -5.05
CA LEU A 22 6.93 1.59 -6.02
C LEU A 22 7.36 2.97 -6.51
N ALA A 23 6.39 3.87 -6.75
CA ALA A 23 6.68 5.25 -7.10
C ALA A 23 7.41 5.99 -5.96
N ALA A 24 6.99 5.83 -4.70
CA ALA A 24 7.66 6.43 -3.55
C ALA A 24 9.10 5.91 -3.41
N TRP A 25 9.33 4.62 -3.60
CA TRP A 25 10.68 4.03 -3.59
C TRP A 25 11.56 4.58 -4.71
N ALA A 26 11.03 4.65 -5.94
CA ALA A 26 11.78 5.17 -7.09
C ALA A 26 12.12 6.66 -6.94
N LEU A 27 11.17 7.47 -6.50
CA LEU A 27 11.34 8.91 -6.29
C LEU A 27 12.31 9.28 -5.17
N THR A 28 12.43 8.40 -4.17
CA THR A 28 13.43 8.52 -3.10
C THR A 28 14.77 7.89 -3.48
N GLU A 29 14.89 7.32 -4.69
CA GLU A 29 16.05 6.53 -5.13
C GLU A 29 16.42 5.42 -4.13
N GLY A 30 15.40 4.76 -3.59
CA GLY A 30 15.57 3.75 -2.54
C GLY A 30 15.93 4.34 -1.18
N PHE A 31 15.32 5.48 -0.82
CA PHE A 31 15.60 6.21 0.43
C PHE A 31 17.03 6.73 0.55
N ASN A 32 17.62 7.15 -0.58
CA ASN A 32 18.95 7.77 -0.61
C ASN A 32 18.97 9.04 0.24
N THR A 33 20.00 9.26 1.06
CA THR A 33 20.16 10.46 1.89
C THR A 33 20.40 11.75 1.08
N ASN A 34 20.96 11.62 -0.13
CA ASN A 34 21.19 12.72 -1.07
C ASN A 34 20.55 12.41 -2.44
N PRO A 35 19.22 12.44 -2.53
CA PRO A 35 18.51 12.13 -3.78
C PRO A 35 18.78 13.22 -4.82
N SER A 36 18.85 12.83 -6.11
CA SER A 36 19.10 13.78 -7.21
C SER A 36 17.88 14.66 -7.53
N LEU A 37 16.68 14.18 -7.20
CA LEU A 37 15.42 14.87 -7.49
C LEU A 37 15.14 16.03 -6.53
N PRO A 38 14.44 17.09 -7.00
CA PRO A 38 14.06 18.22 -6.16
C PRO A 38 13.28 17.80 -4.90
N PRO A 39 13.40 18.55 -3.78
CA PRO A 39 12.82 18.15 -2.48
C PRO A 39 11.34 17.80 -2.50
N PHE A 40 10.53 18.42 -3.36
CA PHE A 40 9.12 18.06 -3.50
C PHE A 40 8.97 16.60 -3.96
N PHE A 41 9.71 16.21 -5.01
CA PHE A 41 9.64 14.88 -5.60
C PHE A 41 10.35 13.82 -4.78
N SER A 42 11.46 14.16 -4.09
CA SER A 42 12.23 13.19 -3.31
C SER A 42 11.81 13.06 -1.84
N LYS A 43 11.02 14.00 -1.29
CA LYS A 43 10.66 14.02 0.14
C LYS A 43 9.16 14.11 0.40
N ILE A 44 8.48 15.07 -0.24
CA ILE A 44 7.07 15.38 0.05
C ILE A 44 6.12 14.42 -0.70
N LEU A 45 6.29 14.29 -2.02
CA LEU A 45 5.45 13.43 -2.83
C LEU A 45 5.53 11.94 -2.42
N PRO A 46 6.70 11.36 -2.11
CA PRO A 46 6.80 9.98 -1.63
C PRO A 46 6.07 9.75 -0.31
N LEU A 47 6.06 10.75 0.59
CA LEU A 47 5.32 10.70 1.84
C LEU A 47 3.82 10.60 1.56
N LEU A 48 3.31 11.48 0.69
CA LEU A 48 1.90 11.48 0.29
C LEU A 48 1.50 10.18 -0.41
N LEU A 49 2.34 9.66 -1.31
CA LEU A 49 2.10 8.40 -2.01
C LEU A 49 2.06 7.22 -1.02
N SER A 50 2.93 7.19 -0.01
CA SER A 50 2.91 6.15 1.02
C SER A 50 1.61 6.19 1.83
N LEU A 51 1.13 7.39 2.20
CA LEU A 51 -0.16 7.55 2.89
C LEU A 51 -1.35 7.14 2.00
N VAL A 52 -1.33 7.52 0.71
CA VAL A 52 -2.36 7.12 -0.26
C VAL A 52 -2.38 5.60 -0.43
N SER A 53 -1.22 4.94 -0.46
CA SER A 53 -1.14 3.47 -0.48
C SER A 53 -1.86 2.85 0.72
N ALA A 54 -1.59 3.34 1.94
CA ALA A 54 -2.23 2.83 3.14
C ALA A 54 -3.76 2.99 3.10
N ILE A 55 -4.26 4.13 2.59
CA ILE A 55 -5.71 4.38 2.44
C ILE A 55 -6.32 3.41 1.42
N LEU A 56 -5.67 3.20 0.27
CA LEU A 56 -6.14 2.27 -0.76
C LEU A 56 -6.14 0.82 -0.24
N ALA A 57 -5.11 0.43 0.51
CA ALA A 57 -5.03 -0.87 1.15
C ALA A 57 -6.12 -1.06 2.22
N LEU A 58 -6.47 -0.01 2.98
CA LEU A 58 -7.59 -0.06 3.92
C LEU A 58 -8.93 -0.29 3.21
N PHE A 59 -9.16 0.36 2.07
CA PHE A 59 -10.34 0.08 1.25
C PHE A 59 -10.35 -1.34 0.70
N ALA A 60 -9.22 -1.85 0.23
CA ALA A 60 -9.09 -3.23 -0.24
C ALA A 60 -9.39 -4.24 0.88
N TYR A 61 -8.89 -3.99 2.09
CA TYR A 61 -9.16 -4.83 3.27
C TYR A 61 -10.64 -4.86 3.62
N ASN A 62 -11.30 -3.70 3.70
CA ASN A 62 -12.72 -3.63 4.03
C ASN A 62 -13.57 -4.27 2.93
N ALA A 63 -13.28 -3.98 1.65
CA ALA A 63 -13.98 -4.61 0.53
C ALA A 63 -13.81 -6.13 0.50
N ALA A 64 -12.63 -6.66 0.88
CA ALA A 64 -12.41 -8.09 1.00
C ALA A 64 -13.31 -8.72 2.06
N ARG A 65 -13.50 -8.05 3.19
CA ARG A 65 -14.38 -8.51 4.27
C ARG A 65 -15.86 -8.40 3.92
N ASP A 66 -16.23 -7.36 3.18
CA ASP A 66 -17.61 -7.12 2.75
C ASP A 66 -18.03 -8.10 1.65
N GLU A 67 -17.11 -8.51 0.78
CA GLU A 67 -17.37 -9.48 -0.30
C GLU A 67 -17.16 -10.95 0.12
N GLU A 68 -16.61 -11.22 1.31
CA GLU A 68 -16.33 -12.58 1.77
C GLU A 68 -17.63 -13.40 1.92
N PRO A 69 -17.73 -14.61 1.32
CA PRO A 69 -18.91 -15.45 1.44
C PRO A 69 -19.09 -15.96 2.87
N GLU A 70 -20.30 -15.82 3.42
CA GLU A 70 -20.66 -16.33 4.76
C GLU A 70 -20.53 -17.85 4.88
N TRP A 71 -20.72 -18.57 3.76
CA TRP A 71 -20.69 -20.03 3.70
C TRP A 71 -19.87 -20.47 2.48
N GLY A 72 -18.80 -21.24 2.70
CA GLY A 72 -17.94 -21.74 1.61
C GLY A 72 -16.47 -21.33 1.76
N GLY A 73 -15.70 -21.43 0.68
CA GLY A 73 -14.25 -21.21 0.70
C GLY A 73 -13.87 -19.73 0.67
N GLY A 74 -13.55 -19.13 1.82
CA GLY A 74 -13.10 -17.74 1.98
C GLY A 74 -11.59 -17.50 1.80
N LEU A 75 -10.81 -18.51 1.38
CA LEU A 75 -9.34 -18.42 1.38
C LEU A 75 -8.80 -17.26 0.54
N VAL A 76 -9.37 -17.01 -0.65
CA VAL A 76 -8.93 -15.92 -1.52
C VAL A 76 -9.17 -14.55 -0.88
N PHE A 77 -10.31 -14.35 -0.20
CA PHE A 77 -10.61 -13.11 0.52
C PHE A 77 -9.64 -12.89 1.68
N LYS A 78 -9.33 -13.94 2.45
CA LYS A 78 -8.31 -13.89 3.52
C LYS A 78 -6.91 -13.58 3.00
N LEU A 79 -6.55 -14.08 1.81
CA LEU A 79 -5.28 -13.71 1.17
C LEU A 79 -5.27 -12.22 0.80
N ILE A 80 -6.36 -11.68 0.25
CA ILE A 80 -6.46 -10.26 -0.08
C ILE A 80 -6.42 -9.39 1.19
N GLU A 81 -7.11 -9.79 2.25
CA GLU A 81 -7.00 -9.14 3.57
C GLU A 81 -5.55 -9.10 4.07
N GLY A 82 -4.85 -10.24 4.04
CA GLY A 82 -3.46 -10.35 4.46
C GLY A 82 -2.50 -9.49 3.63
N ILE A 83 -2.65 -9.50 2.31
CA ILE A 83 -1.87 -8.64 1.40
C ILE A 83 -2.15 -7.16 1.71
N SER A 84 -3.41 -6.81 1.97
CA SER A 84 -3.81 -5.43 2.29
C SER A 84 -3.18 -4.95 3.59
N LEU A 85 -3.19 -5.78 4.64
CA LEU A 85 -2.47 -5.49 5.90
C LEU A 85 -0.96 -5.37 5.65
N GLY A 86 -0.40 -6.21 4.77
CA GLY A 86 0.99 -6.11 4.33
C GLY A 86 1.33 -4.76 3.70
N TYR A 87 0.47 -4.23 2.82
CA TYR A 87 0.66 -2.90 2.24
C TYR A 87 0.53 -1.78 3.27
N ILE A 88 -0.40 -1.87 4.22
CA ILE A 88 -0.53 -0.88 5.31
C ILE A 88 0.76 -0.85 6.14
N LEU A 89 1.28 -2.02 6.51
CA LEU A 89 2.54 -2.13 7.25
C LEU A 89 3.72 -1.57 6.44
N LEU A 90 3.81 -1.93 5.16
CA LEU A 90 4.88 -1.45 4.28
C LEU A 90 4.81 0.07 4.08
N ALA A 91 3.62 0.63 3.91
CA ALA A 91 3.40 2.07 3.86
C ALA A 91 3.84 2.76 5.15
N ALA A 92 3.53 2.19 6.32
CA ALA A 92 3.98 2.73 7.61
C ALA A 92 5.53 2.72 7.72
N ILE A 93 6.18 1.65 7.26
CA ILE A 93 7.65 1.58 7.18
C ILE A 93 8.19 2.67 6.25
N PHE A 94 7.61 2.85 5.08
CA PHE A 94 8.02 3.89 4.12
C PHE A 94 7.88 5.29 4.70
N VAL A 95 6.75 5.60 5.35
CA VAL A 95 6.54 6.86 6.05
C VAL A 95 7.63 7.08 7.11
N ALA A 96 7.89 6.08 7.96
CA ALA A 96 8.94 6.17 8.96
C ALA A 96 10.32 6.43 8.33
N MET A 97 10.69 5.68 7.29
CA MET A 97 11.96 5.86 6.58
C MET A 97 12.10 7.26 5.98
N ILE A 98 11.06 7.77 5.34
CA ILE A 98 11.05 9.13 4.75
C ILE A 98 11.22 10.18 5.85
N LEU A 99 10.48 10.05 6.96
CA LEU A 99 10.58 10.98 8.09
C LEU A 99 11.99 10.99 8.69
N PHE A 100 12.56 9.82 8.99
CA PHE A 100 13.90 9.73 9.58
C PHE A 100 15.01 10.16 8.63
N THR A 101 14.91 9.83 7.34
CA THR A 101 15.96 10.16 6.37
C THR A 101 15.98 11.64 6.00
N TYR A 102 14.80 12.28 5.92
CA TYR A 102 14.70 13.60 5.30
C TYR A 102 14.23 14.73 6.21
N PHE A 103 13.57 14.42 7.33
CA PHE A 103 12.93 15.42 8.19
C PHE A 103 13.48 15.43 9.61
N VAL A 104 13.94 14.28 10.12
CA VAL A 104 14.63 14.23 11.41
C VAL A 104 16.10 14.60 11.17
N LYS A 105 16.53 15.75 11.71
CA LYS A 105 17.96 16.06 11.82
C LYS A 105 18.53 15.25 13.00
N ILE A 106 19.35 14.26 12.68
CA ILE A 106 20.28 13.65 13.65
C ILE A 106 21.64 14.31 13.42
#